data_AF-A0A319CWN7-F1
#
_entry.id   AF-A0A319CWN7-F1
#
_cell.length_a   1.000
_cell.length_b   1.000
_cell.length_c   1.000
_cell.angle_alpha   90.00
_cell.angle_beta   90.00
_cell.angle_gamma   90.00
#
_symmetry.space_group_name_H-M   'P 1'
#
loop_
_entity.id
_entity.type
_entity.pdbx_description
1 polymer ?
#
loop_
_entity_poly.entity_id
_entity_poly.type
_entity_poly.pdbx_seq_one_letter_code
_entity_poly.pdbx_strand_id
1 'polypeptide(L)'
;MDPNAGVEIVATTILKYLDGMAKNATNAADLREKAMYISATFRTHNSVARLMAQVSALNGGEELIHPSHRADGPAEAAEKPVRRYANFLQSVMADYHVTPTIADIEGHPIQLMGFLDPQIERILHEHLFEFHRVLLRAEKKANHDLARVTKQFGYHYIFRIGLMEYYLSKTIAENVNFIRPDGRGDAYRVRAQTCFYNVMEQRVRLNDAEKQIVIRAMGCQPADAHRFWTWLERNRVAYQAMKACLALLHNLK
;
A
#
# COMPACT_ATOMS: atom_id res chain seq x y z
N MET A 1 17.67 -26.87 18.10
CA MET A 1 16.22 -26.66 17.89
C MET A 1 16.07 -25.89 16.61
N ASP A 2 15.28 -26.39 15.66
CA ASP A 2 15.06 -25.72 14.38
C ASP A 2 14.11 -24.52 14.60
N PRO A 3 14.55 -23.27 14.36
CA PRO A 3 13.68 -22.10 14.51
C PRO A 3 12.44 -22.14 13.60
N ASN A 4 12.45 -22.93 12.52
CA ASN A 4 11.29 -23.10 11.64
C ASN A 4 10.17 -23.94 12.27
N ALA A 5 10.50 -24.87 13.18
CA ALA A 5 9.51 -25.75 13.80
C ALA A 5 8.50 -24.96 14.67
N GLY A 6 8.94 -23.88 15.32
CA GLY A 6 8.06 -23.02 16.13
C GLY A 6 7.08 -22.21 15.28
N VAL A 7 7.54 -21.69 14.15
CA VAL A 7 6.74 -20.87 13.22
C VAL A 7 5.65 -21.71 12.54
N GLU A 8 5.97 -22.95 12.14
CA GLU A 8 5.01 -23.88 11.54
C GLU A 8 3.91 -24.30 12.51
N ILE A 9 4.23 -24.51 13.79
CA ILE A 9 3.24 -24.85 14.83
C ILE A 9 2.25 -23.70 15.01
N VAL A 10 2.74 -22.45 15.07
CA VAL A 10 1.87 -21.27 15.21
C VAL A 10 0.95 -21.13 14.00
N ALA A 11 1.48 -21.19 12.78
CA ALA A 11 0.68 -21.10 11.57
C ALA A 11 -0.40 -22.18 11.52
N THR A 12 -0.03 -23.43 11.80
CA THR A 12 -0.97 -24.57 11.80
C THR A 12 -2.08 -24.39 12.83
N THR A 13 -1.74 -23.89 14.02
CA THR A 13 -2.72 -23.65 15.10
C THR A 13 -3.72 -22.56 14.70
N ILE A 14 -3.23 -21.47 14.13
CA ILE A 14 -4.08 -20.37 13.66
C ILE A 14 -4.99 -20.83 12.51
N LEU A 15 -4.47 -21.60 11.56
CA LEU A 15 -5.28 -22.12 10.45
C LEU A 15 -6.38 -23.08 10.94
N LYS A 16 -6.10 -23.95 11.92
CA LYS A 16 -7.12 -24.80 12.55
C LYS A 16 -8.21 -23.98 13.22
N TYR A 17 -7.84 -22.90 13.90
CA TYR A 17 -8.79 -21.97 14.51
C TYR A 17 -9.70 -21.32 13.45
N LEU A 18 -9.12 -20.80 12.37
CA LEU A 18 -9.87 -20.20 11.25
C LEU A 18 -10.79 -21.21 10.57
N ASP A 19 -10.33 -22.44 10.35
CA ASP A 19 -11.16 -23.52 9.79
C ASP A 19 -12.35 -23.86 10.69
N GLY A 20 -12.14 -23.88 12.02
CA GLY A 20 -13.22 -24.06 12.99
C GLY A 20 -14.25 -22.93 12.91
N MET A 21 -13.78 -21.68 12.81
CA MET A 21 -14.67 -20.52 12.63
C MET A 21 -15.47 -20.59 11.32
N ALA A 22 -14.81 -20.91 10.21
CA ALA A 22 -15.41 -20.98 8.88
C ALA A 22 -16.49 -22.07 8.77
N LYS A 23 -16.27 -23.23 9.41
CA LYS A 23 -17.19 -24.39 9.34
C LYS A 23 -18.31 -24.33 10.38
N ASN A 24 -18.18 -23.52 11.43
CA ASN A 24 -19.21 -23.44 12.46
C ASN A 24 -20.44 -22.65 11.97
N ALA A 25 -21.53 -23.35 11.69
CA ALA A 25 -22.78 -22.76 11.21
C ALA A 25 -23.44 -21.77 12.19
N THR A 26 -23.07 -21.76 13.48
CA THR A 26 -23.58 -20.77 14.43
C THR A 26 -22.95 -19.39 14.26
N ASN A 27 -21.84 -19.29 13.54
CA ASN A 27 -21.18 -18.02 13.25
C ASN A 27 -21.88 -17.28 12.11
N ALA A 28 -21.89 -15.94 12.19
CA ALA A 28 -22.39 -15.08 11.12
C ALA A 28 -21.69 -15.37 9.78
N ALA A 29 -22.43 -15.28 8.66
CA ALA A 29 -21.91 -15.58 7.33
C ALA A 29 -20.66 -14.75 6.98
N ASP A 30 -20.68 -13.45 7.27
CA ASP A 30 -19.54 -12.53 7.08
C ASP A 30 -18.29 -12.98 7.86
N LEU A 31 -18.47 -13.44 9.11
CA LEU A 31 -17.35 -13.93 9.92
C LEU A 31 -16.75 -15.22 9.33
N ARG A 32 -17.60 -16.13 8.84
CA ARG A 32 -17.17 -17.36 8.18
C ARG A 32 -16.41 -17.07 6.88
N GLU A 33 -16.92 -16.14 6.08
CA GLU A 33 -16.30 -15.70 4.84
C GLU A 33 -14.93 -15.06 5.08
N LYS A 34 -14.82 -14.14 6.05
CA LYS A 34 -13.54 -13.55 6.47
C LYS A 34 -12.54 -14.62 6.93
N ALA A 35 -12.98 -15.60 7.71
CA ALA A 35 -12.10 -16.69 8.14
C ALA A 35 -11.57 -17.52 6.95
N MET A 36 -12.45 -17.86 5.99
CA MET A 36 -12.05 -18.57 4.77
C MET A 36 -11.08 -17.74 3.92
N TYR A 37 -11.35 -16.45 3.76
CA TYR A 37 -10.50 -15.53 3.00
C TYR A 37 -9.10 -15.41 3.61
N ILE A 38 -8.97 -15.29 4.93
CA ILE A 38 -7.66 -15.26 5.60
C ILE A 38 -6.91 -16.57 5.36
N SER A 39 -7.56 -17.73 5.53
CA SER A 39 -6.94 -19.03 5.25
C SER A 39 -6.49 -19.18 3.80
N ALA A 40 -7.28 -18.69 2.83
CA ALA A 40 -6.95 -18.74 1.42
C ALA A 40 -5.78 -17.81 1.06
N THR A 41 -5.80 -16.57 1.57
CA THR A 41 -4.73 -15.59 1.32
C THR A 41 -3.41 -15.98 1.98
N PHE A 42 -3.43 -16.65 3.13
CA PHE A 42 -2.19 -17.17 3.73
C PHE A 42 -1.43 -18.11 2.79
N ARG A 43 -2.14 -18.91 1.98
CA ARG A 43 -1.49 -19.83 1.02
C ARG A 43 -0.75 -19.11 -0.10
N THR A 44 -1.05 -17.84 -0.35
CA THR A 44 -0.36 -17.06 -1.38
C THR A 44 0.87 -16.35 -0.83
N HIS A 45 0.80 -15.78 0.38
CA HIS A 45 1.90 -14.99 0.94
C HIS A 45 2.77 -15.74 1.96
N ASN A 46 2.29 -16.85 2.54
CA ASN A 46 3.00 -17.70 3.51
C ASN A 46 3.70 -16.96 4.67
N SER A 47 3.18 -15.79 5.06
CA SER A 47 3.74 -14.93 6.12
C SER A 47 2.92 -15.11 7.39
N VAL A 48 3.56 -15.69 8.42
CA VAL A 48 2.93 -15.90 9.73
C VAL A 48 2.64 -14.59 10.43
N ALA A 49 3.52 -13.60 10.29
CA ALA A 49 3.31 -12.27 10.85
C ALA A 49 2.07 -11.60 10.22
N ARG A 50 1.89 -11.73 8.89
CA ARG A 50 0.69 -11.27 8.20
C ARG A 50 -0.57 -12.03 8.62
N LEU A 51 -0.48 -13.36 8.75
CA LEU A 51 -1.59 -14.20 9.24
C LEU A 51 -2.04 -13.77 10.65
N MET A 52 -1.09 -13.60 11.57
CA MET A 52 -1.37 -13.12 12.93
C MET A 52 -2.02 -11.74 12.91
N ALA A 53 -1.55 -10.83 12.05
CA ALA A 53 -2.13 -9.48 11.94
C ALA A 53 -3.58 -9.54 11.43
N GLN A 54 -3.86 -10.38 10.43
CA GLN A 54 -5.22 -10.59 9.90
C GLN A 54 -6.16 -11.23 10.93
N VAL A 55 -5.70 -12.22 11.70
CA VAL A 55 -6.52 -12.83 12.76
C VAL A 55 -6.78 -11.86 13.90
N SER A 56 -5.78 -11.03 14.25
CA SER A 56 -5.97 -9.96 15.24
C SER A 56 -7.02 -8.94 14.79
N ALA A 57 -6.97 -8.54 13.52
CA ALA A 57 -7.96 -7.64 12.92
C ALA A 57 -9.36 -8.29 12.85
N LEU A 58 -9.45 -9.58 12.52
CA LEU A 58 -10.70 -10.35 12.52
C LEU A 58 -11.36 -10.34 13.91
N ASN A 59 -10.58 -10.65 14.95
CA ASN A 59 -11.04 -10.66 16.33
C ASN A 59 -11.42 -9.26 16.84
N GLY A 60 -10.78 -8.22 16.30
CA GLY A 60 -11.14 -6.82 16.54
C GLY A 60 -12.38 -6.35 15.77
N GLY A 61 -13.02 -7.20 14.95
CA GLY A 61 -14.15 -6.83 14.11
C GLY A 61 -13.80 -5.91 12.94
N GLU A 62 -12.53 -5.85 12.55
CA GLU A 62 -12.08 -5.02 11.43
C GLU A 62 -12.54 -5.60 10.07
N GLU A 63 -12.70 -4.71 9.10
CA GLU A 63 -13.02 -5.05 7.72
C GLU A 63 -11.75 -5.51 6.99
N LEU A 64 -11.77 -6.73 6.45
CA LEU A 64 -10.62 -7.40 5.82
C LEU A 64 -10.87 -7.77 4.35
N ILE A 65 -12.13 -7.86 3.96
CA ILE A 65 -12.55 -8.14 2.59
C ILE A 65 -13.11 -6.84 2.05
N HIS A 66 -12.61 -6.42 0.89
CA HIS A 66 -13.14 -5.29 0.15
C HIS A 66 -13.76 -5.81 -1.16
N PRO A 67 -14.89 -5.24 -1.60
CA PRO A 67 -15.48 -5.61 -2.87
C PRO A 67 -14.58 -5.19 -4.04
N SER A 68 -14.80 -5.79 -5.22
CA SER A 68 -14.19 -5.30 -6.45
C SER A 68 -14.62 -3.86 -6.72
N HIS A 69 -13.69 -3.03 -7.17
CA HIS A 69 -13.93 -1.62 -7.48
C HIS A 69 -14.56 -1.42 -8.86
N ARG A 70 -14.73 -2.49 -9.66
CA ARG A 70 -15.38 -2.44 -10.96
C ARG A 70 -16.90 -2.66 -10.85
N ALA A 71 -17.54 -1.92 -9.94
CA ALA A 71 -18.95 -2.15 -9.55
C ALA A 71 -19.98 -1.57 -10.53
N ASP A 72 -19.58 -0.64 -11.41
CA ASP A 72 -20.52 0.03 -12.32
C ASP A 72 -20.88 -0.86 -13.52
N GLY A 73 -22.18 -0.93 -13.85
CA GLY A 73 -22.67 -1.61 -15.05
C GLY A 73 -22.21 -0.92 -16.36
N PRO A 74 -22.29 -1.58 -17.53
CA PRO A 74 -21.78 -1.05 -18.81
C PRO A 74 -22.38 0.31 -19.21
N ALA A 75 -23.62 0.56 -18.79
CA ALA A 75 -24.36 1.80 -19.03
C ALA A 75 -23.89 2.95 -18.10
N GLU A 76 -23.76 2.69 -16.81
CA GLU A 76 -23.25 3.69 -15.84
C GLU A 76 -21.79 4.06 -16.10
N ALA A 77 -20.98 3.08 -16.55
CA ALA A 77 -19.60 3.30 -16.95
C ALA A 77 -19.46 4.16 -18.22
N ALA A 78 -20.49 4.26 -19.06
CA ALA A 78 -20.46 5.03 -20.31
C ALA A 78 -20.41 6.55 -20.06
N GLU A 79 -21.03 7.01 -18.99
CA GLU A 79 -21.11 8.45 -18.64
C GLU A 79 -19.93 8.93 -17.78
N LYS A 80 -19.08 8.01 -17.31
CA LYS A 80 -17.99 8.34 -16.40
C LYS A 80 -16.85 9.09 -17.11
N PRO A 81 -16.26 10.13 -16.48
CA PRO A 81 -15.15 10.91 -17.03
C PRO A 81 -13.96 10.07 -17.53
N VAL A 82 -13.61 9.00 -16.82
CA VAL A 82 -12.51 8.10 -17.21
C VAL A 82 -12.71 7.53 -18.62
N ARG A 83 -13.93 7.12 -18.98
CA ARG A 83 -14.19 6.53 -20.29
C ARG A 83 -14.16 7.59 -21.39
N ARG A 84 -14.70 8.78 -21.11
CA ARG A 84 -14.71 9.92 -22.04
C ARG A 84 -13.31 10.40 -22.39
N TYR A 85 -12.40 10.39 -21.41
CA TYR A 85 -11.03 10.89 -21.54
C TYR A 85 -9.97 9.78 -21.55
N ALA A 86 -10.37 8.53 -21.83
CA ALA A 86 -9.49 7.36 -21.79
C ALA A 86 -8.21 7.52 -22.62
N ASN A 87 -8.29 8.14 -23.80
CA ASN A 87 -7.12 8.39 -24.65
C ASN A 87 -6.08 9.28 -23.96
N PHE A 88 -6.52 10.33 -23.25
CA PHE A 88 -5.60 11.20 -22.51
C PHE A 88 -4.98 10.50 -21.31
N LEU A 89 -5.76 9.67 -20.60
CA LEU A 89 -5.24 8.85 -19.52
C LEU A 89 -4.18 7.89 -20.04
N GLN A 90 -4.42 7.24 -21.19
CA GLN A 90 -3.48 6.33 -21.82
C GLN A 90 -2.17 7.05 -22.22
N SER A 91 -2.25 8.28 -22.75
CA SER A 91 -1.07 9.08 -23.07
C SER A 91 -0.24 9.40 -21.83
N VAL A 92 -0.87 9.89 -20.76
CA VAL A 92 -0.16 10.16 -19.48
C VAL A 92 0.50 8.89 -18.96
N MET A 93 -0.16 7.74 -19.06
CA MET A 93 0.42 6.48 -18.61
C MET A 93 1.61 6.03 -19.44
N ALA A 94 1.57 6.23 -20.76
CA ALA A 94 2.69 5.94 -21.65
C ALA A 94 3.91 6.82 -21.31
N ASP A 95 3.70 8.11 -21.03
CA ASP A 95 4.75 9.05 -20.65
C ASP A 95 5.45 8.67 -19.33
N TYR A 96 4.71 8.04 -18.41
CA TYR A 96 5.22 7.56 -17.13
C TYR A 96 5.59 6.07 -17.14
N HIS A 97 5.49 5.40 -18.29
CA HIS A 97 5.79 3.97 -18.47
C HIS A 97 5.05 3.04 -17.48
N VAL A 98 3.78 3.33 -17.21
CA VAL A 98 2.96 2.53 -16.28
C VAL A 98 2.27 1.40 -17.03
N THR A 99 2.56 0.16 -16.64
CA THR A 99 1.96 -1.05 -17.22
C THR A 99 1.03 -1.74 -16.22
N PRO A 100 -0.26 -1.95 -16.53
CA PRO A 100 -1.18 -2.64 -15.64
C PRO A 100 -0.97 -4.15 -15.60
N THR A 101 -1.29 -4.75 -14.46
CA THR A 101 -1.47 -6.19 -14.31
C THR A 101 -2.92 -6.60 -14.59
N ILE A 102 -3.18 -7.91 -14.68
CA ILE A 102 -4.54 -8.45 -14.82
C ILE A 102 -5.42 -8.02 -13.64
N ALA A 103 -4.91 -8.10 -12.41
CA ALA A 103 -5.63 -7.67 -11.21
C ALA A 103 -6.01 -6.18 -11.25
N ASP A 104 -5.18 -5.35 -11.89
CA ASP A 104 -5.50 -3.93 -12.10
C ASP A 104 -6.64 -3.74 -13.11
N ILE A 105 -6.66 -4.52 -14.19
CA ILE A 105 -7.72 -4.44 -15.20
C ILE A 105 -9.05 -4.95 -14.65
N GLU A 106 -9.01 -5.98 -13.79
CA GLU A 106 -10.19 -6.60 -13.17
C GLU A 106 -10.76 -5.79 -11.99
N GLY A 107 -10.01 -4.80 -11.47
CA GLY A 107 -10.49 -3.97 -10.36
C GLY A 107 -10.42 -4.65 -9.01
N HIS A 108 -9.50 -5.60 -8.85
CA HIS A 108 -9.30 -6.30 -7.58
C HIS A 108 -8.95 -5.32 -6.46
N PRO A 109 -9.33 -5.62 -5.20
CA PRO A 109 -8.89 -4.87 -4.05
C PRO A 109 -7.36 -4.66 -4.02
N ILE A 110 -6.95 -3.54 -3.43
CA ILE A 110 -5.54 -3.27 -3.15
C ILE A 110 -5.10 -4.16 -1.98
N GLN A 111 -4.09 -4.99 -2.22
CA GLN A 111 -3.38 -5.78 -1.22
C GLN A 111 -1.91 -5.40 -1.30
N LEU A 112 -1.38 -4.73 -0.28
CA LEU A 112 -0.02 -4.17 -0.30
C LEU A 112 1.03 -5.24 -0.02
N MET A 113 0.67 -6.29 0.74
CA MET A 113 1.56 -7.41 1.04
C MET A 113 2.22 -8.02 -0.20
N GLY A 114 1.46 -8.21 -1.29
CA GLY A 114 1.97 -8.83 -2.52
C GLY A 114 3.05 -8.03 -3.24
N PHE A 115 3.27 -6.78 -2.85
CA PHE A 115 4.23 -5.86 -3.45
C PHE A 115 5.34 -5.45 -2.46
N LEU A 116 5.33 -5.98 -1.24
CA LEU A 116 6.34 -5.69 -0.24
C LEU A 116 7.68 -6.33 -0.63
N ASP A 117 8.74 -5.51 -0.66
CA ASP A 117 10.09 -6.00 -0.94
C ASP A 117 10.58 -6.90 0.21
N PRO A 118 11.02 -8.15 -0.06
CA PRO A 118 11.57 -9.05 0.96
C PRO A 118 12.74 -8.44 1.76
N GLN A 119 13.49 -7.49 1.21
CA GLN A 119 14.53 -6.78 1.95
C GLN A 119 13.97 -5.92 3.08
N ILE A 120 12.79 -5.32 2.87
CA ILE A 120 12.11 -4.53 3.89
C ILE A 120 11.64 -5.42 5.04
N GLU A 121 11.12 -6.62 4.74
CA GLU A 121 10.75 -7.58 5.78
C GLU A 121 11.96 -8.01 6.62
N ARG A 122 13.11 -8.23 5.98
CA ARG A 122 14.36 -8.56 6.69
C ARG A 122 14.81 -7.45 7.63
N ILE A 123 14.70 -6.19 7.21
CA ILE A 123 15.05 -5.03 8.05
C ILE A 123 14.12 -4.95 9.26
N LEU A 124 12.84 -5.27 9.08
CA LEU A 124 11.81 -5.15 10.11
C LEU A 124 11.67 -6.37 11.01
N HIS A 125 12.51 -7.39 10.88
CA HIS A 125 12.35 -8.73 11.49
C HIS A 125 11.69 -8.74 12.88
N GLU A 126 12.17 -7.94 13.84
CA GLU A 126 11.65 -7.88 15.22
C GLU A 126 10.28 -7.17 15.36
N HIS A 127 9.93 -6.31 14.41
CA HIS A 127 8.71 -5.51 14.38
C HIS A 127 7.76 -5.91 13.24
N LEU A 128 8.01 -7.04 12.58
CA LEU A 128 7.31 -7.45 11.35
C LEU A 128 5.80 -7.62 11.58
N PHE A 129 5.39 -8.16 12.73
CA PHE A 129 3.98 -8.28 13.09
C PHE A 129 3.28 -6.91 13.17
N GLU A 130 3.87 -5.95 13.90
CA GLU A 130 3.29 -4.61 14.02
C GLU A 130 3.31 -3.87 12.68
N PHE A 131 4.36 -4.05 11.87
CA PHE A 131 4.39 -3.53 10.52
C PHE A 131 3.23 -4.06 9.66
N HIS A 132 2.94 -5.36 9.71
CA HIS A 132 1.80 -5.91 8.96
C HIS A 132 0.44 -5.39 9.48
N ARG A 133 0.31 -5.05 10.76
CA ARG A 133 -0.90 -4.38 11.28
C ARG A 133 -1.04 -2.96 10.70
N VAL A 134 0.05 -2.21 10.61
CA VAL A 134 0.05 -0.90 9.94
C VAL A 134 -0.26 -1.06 8.45
N LEU A 135 0.30 -2.08 7.79
CA LEU A 135 0.08 -2.37 6.39
C LEU A 135 -1.40 -2.72 6.09
N LEU A 136 -2.07 -3.49 6.96
CA LEU A 136 -3.51 -3.76 6.86
C LEU A 136 -4.35 -2.48 6.95
N ARG A 137 -4.00 -1.57 7.86
CA ARG A 137 -4.68 -0.28 7.98
C ARG A 137 -4.47 0.59 6.74
N ALA A 138 -3.26 0.56 6.17
CA ALA A 138 -2.95 1.25 4.92
C ALA A 138 -3.74 0.66 3.73
N GLU A 139 -3.86 -0.67 3.63
CA GLU A 139 -4.71 -1.35 2.64
C GLU A 139 -6.17 -0.94 2.73
N LYS A 140 -6.73 -0.92 3.95
CA LYS A 140 -8.11 -0.48 4.18
C LYS A 140 -8.31 0.95 3.68
N LYS A 141 -7.38 1.85 4.02
CA LYS A 141 -7.45 3.25 3.59
C LYS A 141 -7.26 3.40 2.08
N ALA A 142 -6.36 2.62 1.47
CA ALA A 142 -6.15 2.59 0.02
C ALA A 142 -7.42 2.16 -0.73
N ASN A 143 -8.09 1.11 -0.27
CA ASN A 143 -9.34 0.64 -0.86
C ASN A 143 -10.48 1.65 -0.67
N HIS A 144 -10.56 2.31 0.50
CA HIS A 144 -11.53 3.38 0.71
C HIS A 144 -11.32 4.57 -0.23
N ASP A 145 -10.07 5.03 -0.38
CA ASP A 145 -9.73 6.11 -1.30
C ASP A 145 -9.98 5.70 -2.76
N LEU A 146 -9.68 4.46 -3.13
CA LEU A 146 -9.96 3.93 -4.48
C LEU A 146 -11.47 3.91 -4.76
N ALA A 147 -12.28 3.46 -3.81
CA ALA A 147 -13.74 3.48 -3.94
C ALA A 147 -14.27 4.92 -4.11
N ARG A 148 -13.72 5.88 -3.36
CA ARG A 148 -14.08 7.30 -3.48
C ARG A 148 -13.74 7.87 -4.86
N VAL A 149 -12.52 7.65 -5.34
CA VAL A 149 -12.08 8.13 -6.67
C VAL A 149 -12.89 7.47 -7.78
N THR A 150 -13.12 6.16 -7.67
CA THR A 150 -13.91 5.38 -8.62
C THR A 150 -15.35 5.86 -8.70
N LYS A 151 -15.99 6.11 -7.55
CA LYS A 151 -17.35 6.67 -7.51
C LYS A 151 -17.45 8.00 -8.26
N GLN A 152 -16.43 8.86 -8.11
CA GLN A 152 -16.39 10.19 -8.69
C GLN A 152 -16.09 10.19 -10.20
N PHE A 153 -15.14 9.38 -10.66
CA PHE A 153 -14.60 9.47 -12.02
C PHE A 153 -14.84 8.24 -12.89
N GLY A 154 -15.31 7.13 -12.30
CA GLY A 154 -15.29 5.80 -12.90
C GLY A 154 -14.01 5.04 -12.56
N TYR A 155 -14.03 3.71 -12.69
CA TYR A 155 -12.85 2.91 -12.42
C TYR A 155 -11.82 3.05 -13.56
N HIS A 156 -10.58 3.34 -13.19
CA HIS A 156 -9.41 3.18 -14.07
C HIS A 156 -8.29 2.50 -13.30
N TYR A 157 -7.59 1.59 -13.95
CA TYR A 157 -6.51 0.81 -13.34
C TYR A 157 -5.38 1.70 -12.78
N ILE A 158 -5.14 2.89 -13.35
CA ILE A 158 -4.17 3.87 -12.82
C ILE A 158 -4.45 4.29 -11.38
N PHE A 159 -5.72 4.37 -10.97
CA PHE A 159 -6.08 4.74 -9.60
C PHE A 159 -5.66 3.66 -8.60
N ARG A 160 -5.84 2.39 -8.99
CA ARG A 160 -5.43 1.26 -8.18
C ARG A 160 -3.91 1.22 -8.03
N ILE A 161 -3.18 1.25 -9.13
CA ILE A 161 -1.72 1.18 -9.14
C ILE A 161 -1.11 2.37 -8.37
N GLY A 162 -1.60 3.59 -8.62
CA GLY A 162 -1.11 4.79 -7.96
C GLY A 162 -1.37 4.82 -6.45
N LEU A 163 -2.56 4.41 -6.00
CA LEU A 163 -2.86 4.33 -4.56
C LEU A 163 -2.07 3.21 -3.88
N MET A 164 -1.89 2.08 -4.57
CA MET A 164 -1.06 0.98 -4.08
C MET A 164 0.38 1.43 -3.85
N GLU A 165 1.03 2.05 -4.84
CA GLU A 165 2.37 2.62 -4.71
C GLU A 165 2.46 3.65 -3.58
N TYR A 166 1.50 4.58 -3.51
CA TYR A 166 1.47 5.62 -2.49
C TYR A 166 1.40 5.04 -1.08
N TYR A 167 0.44 4.15 -0.82
CA TYR A 167 0.23 3.59 0.51
C TYR A 167 1.35 2.62 0.91
N LEU A 168 1.88 1.83 -0.02
CA LEU A 168 3.04 0.96 0.26
C LEU A 168 4.28 1.79 0.62
N SER A 169 4.67 2.71 -0.27
CA SER A 169 5.87 3.53 -0.06
C SER A 169 5.75 4.42 1.17
N LYS A 170 4.56 4.96 1.47
CA LYS A 170 4.29 5.71 2.70
C LYS A 170 4.48 4.83 3.94
N THR A 171 3.87 3.65 3.96
CA THR A 171 3.97 2.74 5.10
C THR A 171 5.41 2.33 5.35
N ILE A 172 6.19 2.04 4.30
CA ILE A 172 7.62 1.75 4.43
C ILE A 172 8.39 2.97 4.96
N ALA A 173 8.18 4.16 4.39
CA ALA A 173 8.87 5.38 4.80
C ALA A 173 8.56 5.81 6.25
N GLU A 174 7.40 5.45 6.80
CA GLU A 174 7.04 5.76 8.19
C GLU A 174 7.61 4.73 9.19
N ASN A 175 7.96 3.51 8.75
CA ASN A 175 8.37 2.42 9.64
C ASN A 175 9.81 1.93 9.43
N VAL A 176 10.46 2.33 8.33
CA VAL A 176 11.84 1.95 7.99
C VAL A 176 12.70 3.20 7.89
N ASN A 177 13.82 3.22 8.62
CA ASN A 177 14.73 4.36 8.64
C ASN A 177 15.84 4.20 7.58
N PHE A 178 15.78 5.02 6.54
CA PHE A 178 16.72 5.06 5.42
C PHE A 178 17.96 5.91 5.70
N ILE A 179 17.95 6.76 6.73
CA ILE A 179 19.12 7.58 7.10
C ILE A 179 20.09 6.72 7.89
N ARG A 180 21.40 6.82 7.66
CA ARG A 180 22.35 5.95 8.40
C ARG A 180 22.41 6.32 9.89
N PRO A 181 22.73 5.36 10.77
CA PRO A 181 23.07 5.65 12.16
C PRO A 181 24.18 6.70 12.25
N ASP A 182 24.01 7.69 13.13
CA ASP A 182 25.04 8.65 13.52
C ASP A 182 24.96 8.98 15.02
N GLY A 183 25.91 9.77 15.53
CA GLY A 183 26.03 10.08 16.95
C GLY A 183 24.84 10.84 17.58
N ARG A 184 23.85 11.27 16.79
CA ARG A 184 22.65 11.99 17.28
C ARG A 184 21.50 11.05 17.64
N GLY A 185 21.62 9.76 17.35
CA GLY A 185 20.67 8.73 17.72
C GLY A 185 19.46 8.61 16.79
N ASP A 186 18.63 7.60 17.05
CA ASP A 186 17.56 7.18 16.14
C ASP A 186 16.41 8.19 16.04
N ALA A 187 16.03 8.83 17.15
CA ALA A 187 14.98 9.84 17.18
C ALA A 187 15.27 11.03 16.25
N TYR A 188 16.54 11.39 16.08
CA TYR A 188 16.94 12.44 15.14
C TYR A 188 16.75 11.98 13.69
N ARG A 189 17.19 10.75 13.39
CA ARG A 189 17.07 10.15 12.05
C ARG A 189 15.61 10.05 11.61
N VAL A 190 14.73 9.55 12.49
CA VAL A 190 13.29 9.49 12.23
C VAL A 190 12.75 10.89 11.91
N ARG A 191 13.10 11.90 12.71
CA ARG A 191 12.67 13.29 12.49
C ARG A 191 13.16 13.87 11.16
N ALA A 192 14.42 13.62 10.80
CA ALA A 192 15.00 14.05 9.54
C ALA A 192 14.29 13.41 8.34
N GLN A 193 14.05 12.09 8.40
CA GLN A 193 13.33 11.39 7.34
C GLN A 193 11.89 11.87 7.22
N THR A 194 11.18 12.06 8.34
CA THR A 194 9.82 12.61 8.34
C THR A 194 9.79 14.00 7.70
N CYS A 195 10.80 14.84 7.96
CA CYS A 195 10.93 16.12 7.28
C CYS A 195 11.12 15.93 5.76
N PHE A 196 12.04 15.09 5.33
CA PHE A 196 12.28 14.82 3.89
C PHE A 196 11.05 14.27 3.18
N TYR A 197 10.29 13.41 3.85
CA TYR A 197 9.03 12.86 3.36
C TYR A 197 7.97 13.97 3.21
N ASN A 198 7.75 14.77 4.26
CA ASN A 198 6.73 15.83 4.26
C ASN A 198 6.97 16.88 3.17
N VAL A 199 8.23 17.25 2.92
CA VAL A 199 8.53 18.22 1.85
C VAL A 199 8.20 17.63 0.48
N MET A 200 8.45 16.34 0.25
CA MET A 200 8.09 15.65 -1.00
C MET A 200 6.57 15.43 -1.16
N GLU A 201 5.83 15.26 -0.07
CA GLU A 201 4.36 15.18 -0.13
C GLU A 201 3.74 16.51 -0.59
N GLN A 202 4.32 17.63 -0.15
CA GLN A 202 3.79 18.97 -0.43
C GLN A 202 4.12 19.48 -1.83
N ARG A 203 5.19 18.97 -2.46
CA ARG A 203 5.65 19.45 -3.78
C ARG A 203 5.93 18.31 -4.74
N VAL A 204 5.40 18.43 -5.96
CA VAL A 204 5.51 17.40 -7.01
C VAL A 204 6.96 17.06 -7.33
N ARG A 205 7.86 18.06 -7.34
CA ARG A 205 9.32 17.90 -7.45
C ARG A 205 10.01 19.08 -6.77
N LEU A 206 10.98 18.80 -5.89
CA LEU A 206 11.90 19.83 -5.38
C LEU A 206 13.05 20.01 -6.36
N ASN A 207 13.43 21.26 -6.60
CA ASN A 207 14.67 21.55 -7.32
C ASN A 207 15.89 21.33 -6.41
N ASP A 208 17.10 21.33 -7.01
CA ASP A 208 18.32 21.04 -6.26
C ASP A 208 18.60 22.07 -5.16
N ALA A 209 18.28 23.35 -5.36
CA ALA A 209 18.47 24.39 -4.35
C ALA A 209 17.55 24.16 -3.14
N GLU A 210 16.29 23.81 -3.37
CA GLU A 210 15.32 23.47 -2.32
C GLU A 210 15.75 22.23 -1.55
N LYS A 211 16.22 21.19 -2.25
CA LYS A 211 16.78 19.98 -1.64
C LYS A 211 17.96 20.33 -0.72
N GLN A 212 18.87 21.21 -1.17
CA GLN A 212 20.01 21.65 -0.35
C GLN A 212 19.61 22.45 0.90
N ILE A 213 18.57 23.31 0.80
CA ILE A 213 18.06 24.05 1.96
C ILE A 213 17.56 23.08 3.03
N VAL A 214 16.77 22.08 2.64
CA VAL A 214 16.21 21.08 3.56
C VAL A 214 17.31 20.22 4.20
N ILE A 215 18.30 19.79 3.41
CA ILE A 215 19.46 19.03 3.91
C ILE A 215 20.23 19.83 4.97
N ARG A 216 20.51 21.11 4.71
CA ARG A 216 21.22 21.98 5.65
C ARG A 216 20.40 22.21 6.93
N ALA A 217 19.10 22.47 6.80
CA ALA A 217 18.21 22.66 7.94
C ALA A 217 18.15 21.43 8.85
N MET A 218 18.15 20.24 8.26
CA MET A 218 18.11 18.97 8.99
C MET A 218 19.49 18.41 9.31
N GLY A 219 20.59 19.12 9.01
CA GLY A 219 21.97 18.69 9.31
C GLY A 219 22.33 17.27 8.87
N CYS A 220 21.65 16.69 7.86
CA CYS A 220 21.88 15.31 7.46
C CYS A 220 23.02 15.22 6.44
N GLN A 221 23.56 14.01 6.25
CA GLN A 221 24.44 13.75 5.12
C GLN A 221 23.63 13.90 3.81
N PRO A 222 24.07 14.72 2.84
CA PRO A 222 23.34 14.91 1.58
C PRO A 222 23.04 13.59 0.87
N ALA A 223 24.00 12.65 0.90
CA ALA A 223 23.87 11.35 0.27
C ALA A 223 22.68 10.52 0.81
N ASP A 224 22.37 10.61 2.12
CA ASP A 224 21.26 9.87 2.71
C ASP A 224 19.91 10.47 2.31
N ALA A 225 19.79 11.80 2.28
CA ALA A 225 18.59 12.48 1.81
C ALA A 225 18.33 12.19 0.32
N HIS A 226 19.36 12.29 -0.52
CA HIS A 226 19.25 11.97 -1.94
C HIS A 226 18.88 10.51 -2.18
N ARG A 227 19.46 9.56 -1.43
CA ARG A 227 19.07 8.15 -1.51
C ARG A 227 17.60 7.94 -1.16
N PHE A 228 17.14 8.53 -0.07
CA PHE A 228 15.74 8.42 0.36
C PHE A 228 14.77 9.01 -0.67
N TRP A 229 15.04 10.22 -1.18
CA TRP A 229 14.20 10.82 -2.22
C TRP A 229 14.22 10.05 -3.53
N THR A 230 15.38 9.55 -3.96
CA THR A 230 15.49 8.70 -5.16
C THR A 230 14.68 7.42 -5.00
N TRP A 231 14.74 6.78 -3.82
CA TRP A 231 13.91 5.62 -3.52
C TRP A 231 12.42 5.97 -3.59
N LEU A 232 12.00 7.09 -3.00
CA LEU A 232 10.61 7.53 -2.99
C LEU A 232 10.09 7.83 -4.41
N GLU A 233 10.88 8.52 -5.23
CA GLU A 233 10.55 8.86 -6.62
C GLU A 233 10.39 7.59 -7.47
N ARG A 234 11.28 6.60 -7.29
CA ARG A 234 11.21 5.31 -8.01
C ARG A 234 9.99 4.47 -7.62
N ASN A 235 9.54 4.54 -6.38
CA ASN A 235 8.41 3.76 -5.87
C ASN A 235 7.05 4.50 -6.00
N ARG A 236 7.01 5.63 -6.71
CA ARG A 236 5.80 6.47 -6.85
C ARG A 236 5.53 6.94 -8.27
N VAL A 237 6.08 6.26 -9.27
CA VAL A 237 5.93 6.65 -10.68
C VAL A 237 4.47 6.63 -11.09
N ALA A 238 3.75 5.53 -10.83
CA ALA A 238 2.32 5.43 -11.11
C ALA A 238 1.49 6.34 -10.21
N TYR A 239 1.91 6.61 -8.97
CA TYR A 239 1.23 7.60 -8.13
C TYR A 239 1.31 9.02 -8.73
N GLN A 240 2.44 9.43 -9.29
CA GLN A 240 2.54 10.73 -9.95
C GLN A 240 1.72 10.76 -11.25
N ALA A 241 1.73 9.68 -12.04
CA ALA A 241 0.87 9.54 -13.21
C ALA A 241 -0.62 9.62 -12.82
N MET A 242 -1.01 8.95 -11.74
CA MET A 242 -2.36 9.01 -11.18
C MET A 242 -2.76 10.43 -10.80
N LYS A 243 -1.87 11.19 -10.13
CA LYS A 243 -2.13 12.61 -9.81
C LYS A 243 -2.30 13.46 -11.06
N ALA A 244 -1.47 13.26 -12.09
CA ALA A 244 -1.60 13.97 -13.36
C ALA A 244 -2.95 13.64 -14.03
N CYS A 245 -3.33 12.37 -14.06
CA CYS A 245 -4.65 11.91 -14.52
C CYS A 245 -5.80 12.55 -13.74
N LEU A 246 -5.73 12.58 -12.41
CA LEU A 246 -6.76 13.22 -11.57
C LEU A 246 -6.86 14.72 -11.84
N ALA A 247 -5.73 15.43 -11.96
CA ALA A 247 -5.72 16.84 -12.30
C ALA A 247 -6.36 17.10 -13.67
N LEU A 248 -6.05 16.27 -14.67
CA LEU A 248 -6.68 16.33 -15.99
C LEU A 248 -8.19 16.09 -15.91
N LEU A 249 -8.63 15.05 -15.20
CA LEU A 249 -10.06 14.74 -15.04
C LEU A 249 -10.82 15.83 -14.26
N HIS A 250 -10.17 16.50 -13.33
CA HIS A 250 -10.75 17.65 -12.62
C HIS A 250 -10.90 18.88 -13.53
N ASN A 251 -9.94 19.12 -14.43
CA ASN A 251 -9.94 20.28 -15.32
C ASN A 251 -10.81 20.09 -16.58
N LEU A 252 -11.08 18.85 -16.98
CA LEU A 252 -11.90 18.52 -18.15
C LEU A 252 -13.36 18.15 -17.79
N LYS A 253 -13.71 18.20 -16.51
CA LYS A 253 -15.09 17.99 -16.03
C LYS A 253 -15.91 19.27 -16.19
#